data_AF-A7HT98-F1
#
_entry.id   AF-A7HT98-F1
#
_cell.length_a   1.000
_cell.length_b   1.000
_cell.length_c   1.000
_cell.angle_alpha   90.00
_cell.angle_beta   90.00
_cell.angle_gamma   90.00
#
_symmetry.space_group_name_H-M   'P 1'
#
loop_
_entity.id
_entity.type
_entity.pdbx_description
1 polymer ?
#
loop_
_entity_poly.entity_id
_entity_poly.type
_entity_poly.pdbx_seq_one_letter_code
_entity_poly.pdbx_strand_id
1 'polypeptide(L)'
;MSNVTIGSREDSSSLHRSYAVLAAGTLVAIAIVVTALTAPGRGIVANPQGGVWIERDGTLFLCRASTSGPAPCVDLATGQPLTYAELPR
;
A
#
# COMPACT_ATOMS: atom_id res chain seq x y z
N MET A 1 -11.78 61.47 -3.04
CA MET A 1 -10.88 60.74 -3.96
C MET A 1 -9.84 60.05 -3.10
N SER A 2 -9.65 58.74 -3.00
CA SER A 2 -10.34 57.54 -3.51
C SER A 2 -9.95 56.42 -2.54
N ASN A 3 -10.90 55.58 -2.10
CA ASN A 3 -10.62 54.48 -1.18
C ASN A 3 -10.20 53.25 -2.00
N VAL A 4 -9.00 52.72 -1.79
CA VAL A 4 -8.48 51.54 -2.50
C VAL A 4 -8.94 50.28 -1.76
N THR A 5 -9.79 49.49 -2.41
CA THR A 5 -10.25 48.18 -1.91
C THR A 5 -9.14 47.14 -2.10
N ILE A 6 -8.45 46.81 -1.02
CA ILE A 6 -7.58 45.62 -0.91
C ILE A 6 -8.48 44.48 -0.44
N GLY A 7 -8.77 43.49 -1.29
CA GLY A 7 -9.56 42.34 -0.84
C GLY A 7 -10.07 41.40 -1.90
N SER A 8 -9.27 41.03 -2.91
CA SER A 8 -9.75 40.07 -3.93
C SER A 8 -8.73 39.07 -4.46
N ARG A 9 -7.55 38.92 -3.84
CA ARG A 9 -6.50 38.01 -4.34
C ARG A 9 -6.23 36.78 -3.47
N GLU A 10 -6.81 36.70 -2.27
CA GLU A 10 -6.55 35.62 -1.30
C GLU A 10 -7.59 34.49 -1.35
N ASP A 11 -8.77 34.72 -1.92
CA ASP A 11 -9.88 33.76 -1.89
C ASP A 11 -9.71 32.64 -2.94
N SER A 12 -9.32 32.97 -4.18
CA SER A 12 -9.17 32.01 -5.28
C SER A 12 -8.06 30.98 -5.06
N SER A 13 -6.96 31.36 -4.38
CA SER A 13 -5.83 30.47 -4.12
C SER A 13 -6.15 29.47 -3.00
N SER A 14 -6.97 29.87 -2.03
CA SER A 14 -7.46 29.02 -0.96
C SER A 14 -8.43 27.94 -1.48
N LEU A 15 -9.36 28.32 -2.37
CA LEU A 15 -10.28 27.40 -3.04
C LEU A 15 -9.55 26.39 -3.92
N HIS A 16 -8.55 26.83 -4.69
CA HIS A 16 -7.73 25.94 -5.52
C HIS A 16 -6.93 24.94 -4.66
N ARG A 17 -6.44 25.36 -3.50
CA ARG A 17 -5.73 24.48 -2.57
C ARG A 17 -6.66 23.46 -1.92
N SER A 18 -7.84 23.89 -1.48
CA SER A 18 -8.87 22.99 -0.93
C SER A 18 -9.30 21.94 -1.96
N TYR A 19 -9.48 22.34 -3.22
CA TYR A 19 -9.81 21.42 -4.31
C TYR A 19 -8.68 20.44 -4.59
N ALA A 20 -7.42 20.90 -4.58
CA ALA A 20 -6.26 20.04 -4.75
C ALA A 20 -6.12 19.01 -3.63
N VAL A 21 -6.41 19.40 -2.37
CA VAL A 21 -6.39 18.48 -1.22
C VAL A 21 -7.49 17.42 -1.34
N LEU A 22 -8.71 17.82 -1.74
CA LEU A 22 -9.81 16.89 -1.97
C LEU A 22 -9.49 15.93 -3.12
N ALA A 23 -8.95 16.43 -4.22
CA ALA A 23 -8.54 15.60 -5.37
C ALA A 23 -7.41 14.62 -5.02
N ALA A 24 -6.42 15.05 -4.24
CA ALA A 24 -5.35 14.17 -3.77
C ALA A 24 -5.90 13.10 -2.83
N GLY A 25 -6.77 13.49 -1.89
CA GLY A 25 -7.42 12.56 -0.95
C GLY A 25 -8.27 11.51 -1.66
N THR A 26 -9.03 11.90 -2.68
CA THR A 26 -9.83 10.95 -3.47
C THR A 26 -8.97 9.99 -4.28
N LEU A 27 -7.88 10.46 -4.88
CA LEU A 27 -6.93 9.59 -5.60
C LEU A 27 -6.29 8.55 -4.68
N VAL A 28 -5.89 8.95 -3.46
CA VAL A 28 -5.35 8.02 -2.45
C VAL A 28 -6.42 7.00 -2.04
N ALA A 29 -7.65 7.44 -1.79
CA ALA A 29 -8.74 6.54 -1.42
C ALA A 29 -9.04 5.50 -2.53
N ILE A 30 -9.06 5.95 -3.79
CA ILE A 30 -9.25 5.06 -4.96
C ILE A 30 -8.10 4.04 -5.03
N ALA A 31 -6.85 4.47 -4.86
CA ALA A 31 -5.70 3.56 -4.89
C ALA A 31 -5.79 2.47 -3.82
N ILE A 32 -6.23 2.81 -2.61
CA ILE A 32 -6.45 1.86 -1.51
C ILE A 32 -7.56 0.86 -1.87
N VAL A 33 -8.69 1.34 -2.39
CA VAL A 33 -9.82 0.47 -2.78
C VAL A 33 -9.41 -0.46 -3.92
N VAL A 34 -8.72 0.06 -4.94
CA VAL A 34 -8.23 -0.74 -6.07
C VAL A 34 -7.25 -1.80 -5.58
N THR A 35 -6.26 -1.44 -4.76
CA THR A 35 -5.30 -2.41 -4.22
C THR A 35 -5.98 -3.51 -3.41
N ALA A 36 -6.95 -3.16 -2.57
CA ALA A 36 -7.75 -4.15 -1.83
C ALA A 36 -8.56 -5.07 -2.75
N LEU A 37 -9.16 -4.53 -3.83
CA LEU A 37 -9.95 -5.30 -4.80
C LEU A 37 -9.07 -6.16 -5.73
N THR A 38 -7.86 -5.73 -6.05
CA THR A 38 -6.92 -6.46 -6.93
C THR A 38 -6.03 -7.45 -6.18
N ALA A 39 -5.99 -7.37 -4.85
CA ALA A 39 -5.28 -8.32 -4.00
C ALA A 39 -6.21 -9.28 -3.23
N PRO A 40 -7.21 -9.95 -3.85
CA PRO A 40 -7.93 -10.99 -3.14
C PRO A 40 -7.07 -12.25 -3.12
N GLY A 41 -6.51 -12.59 -1.96
CA GLY A 41 -6.26 -13.98 -1.55
C GLY A 41 -5.13 -14.76 -2.22
N ARG A 42 -4.45 -14.21 -3.23
CA ARG A 42 -3.34 -14.86 -3.95
C ARG A 42 -2.24 -13.85 -4.24
N GLY A 43 -1.76 -13.22 -3.18
CA GLY A 43 -0.87 -12.06 -3.28
C GLY A 43 0.51 -12.35 -2.73
N ILE A 44 1.50 -12.35 -3.61
CA ILE A 44 2.88 -12.10 -3.21
C ILE A 44 2.98 -10.59 -2.96
N VAL A 45 3.12 -10.16 -1.70
CA VAL A 45 3.14 -8.75 -1.28
C VAL A 45 4.46 -8.42 -0.62
N ALA A 46 5.09 -7.29 -0.98
CA ALA A 46 6.32 -6.87 -0.32
C ALA A 46 6.07 -6.51 1.15
N ASN A 47 6.91 -7.03 2.06
CA ASN A 47 6.88 -6.66 3.48
C ASN A 47 7.73 -5.39 3.70
N PRO A 48 7.18 -4.31 4.29
CA PRO A 48 7.94 -3.10 4.60
C PRO A 48 9.14 -3.33 5.54
N GLN A 49 9.19 -4.44 6.28
CA GLN A 49 10.32 -4.81 7.15
C GLN A 49 11.47 -5.51 6.41
N GLY A 50 11.35 -5.71 5.09
CA GLY A 50 12.32 -6.45 4.28
C GLY A 50 11.94 -7.93 4.19
N GLY A 51 11.27 -8.30 3.11
CA GLY A 51 10.79 -9.65 2.84
C GLY A 51 9.54 -9.62 1.97
N VAL A 52 8.85 -10.75 1.90
CA VAL A 52 7.65 -10.92 1.09
C VAL A 52 6.62 -11.72 1.87
N TRP A 53 5.40 -11.22 1.95
CA TRP A 53 4.23 -11.93 2.44
C TRP A 53 3.62 -12.71 1.29
N ILE A 54 3.27 -13.95 1.55
CA ILE A 54 2.69 -14.83 0.55
C ILE A 54 1.46 -15.45 1.17
N GLU A 55 0.31 -15.20 0.56
CA GLU A 55 -0.92 -15.88 0.93
C GLU A 55 -1.19 -17.05 0.00
N ARG A 56 -1.36 -18.25 0.57
CA ARG A 56 -1.77 -19.46 -0.16
C ARG A 56 -2.70 -20.32 0.67
N ASP A 57 -3.81 -20.72 0.05
CA ASP A 57 -4.84 -21.57 0.66
C ASP A 57 -5.34 -21.04 2.02
N GLY A 58 -5.38 -19.72 2.18
CA GLY A 58 -5.79 -19.04 3.43
C GLY A 58 -4.71 -19.00 4.52
N THR A 59 -3.50 -19.50 4.23
CA THR A 59 -2.34 -19.41 5.12
C THR A 59 -1.41 -18.29 4.66
N LEU A 60 -0.94 -17.47 5.60
CA LEU A 60 0.00 -16.39 5.36
C LEU A 60 1.41 -16.83 5.73
N PHE A 61 2.34 -16.70 4.79
CA PHE A 61 3.75 -17.01 4.96
C PHE A 61 4.58 -15.74 4.87
N LEU A 62 5.61 -15.62 5.70
CA LEU A 62 6.63 -14.58 5.59
C LEU A 62 7.93 -15.18 5.08
N CYS A 63 8.37 -14.76 3.91
CA CYS A 63 9.60 -15.22 3.29
C CYS A 63 10.64 -14.10 3.20
N ARG A 64 11.92 -14.43 3.47
CA ARG A 64 13.05 -13.53 3.21
C ARG A 64 13.63 -13.84 1.84
N ALA A 65 13.84 -12.82 1.02
CA ALA A 65 14.51 -12.98 -0.27
C ALA A 65 15.92 -13.57 -0.08
N SER A 66 16.26 -14.59 -0.86
CA SER A 66 17.57 -15.25 -0.87
C SER A 66 18.03 -15.43 -2.30
N THR A 67 19.31 -15.17 -2.56
CA THR A 67 19.97 -15.42 -3.85
C THR A 67 20.86 -16.66 -3.81
N SER A 68 21.04 -17.27 -2.64
CA SER A 68 21.97 -18.39 -2.40
C SER A 68 21.27 -19.74 -2.23
N GLY A 69 19.98 -19.83 -2.53
CA GLY A 69 19.18 -21.05 -2.39
C GLY A 69 17.69 -20.78 -2.20
N PRO A 70 16.88 -21.80 -1.86
CA PRO A 70 15.46 -21.63 -1.54
C PRO A 70 15.28 -20.57 -0.45
N ALA A 71 14.38 -19.61 -0.69
CA ALA A 71 14.12 -18.53 0.26
C ALA A 71 13.55 -19.10 1.58
N PRO A 72 14.13 -18.78 2.75
CA PRO A 72 13.58 -19.21 4.02
C PRO A 72 12.27 -18.49 4.29
N CYS A 73 11.29 -19.25 4.77
CA CYS A 73 9.93 -18.81 5.05
C CYS A 73 9.48 -19.28 6.43
N VAL A 74 8.47 -18.62 6.98
CA VAL A 74 7.77 -19.05 8.19
C VAL A 74 6.27 -18.99 7.95
N ASP A 75 5.56 -20.02 8.38
CA ASP A 75 4.10 -20.01 8.48
C ASP A 75 3.71 -19.14 9.66
N LEU A 76 2.95 -18.06 9.42
CA LEU A 76 2.55 -17.13 10.48
C LEU A 76 1.44 -17.68 11.38
N ALA A 77 0.74 -18.74 10.98
CA ALA A 77 -0.27 -19.40 11.80
C ALA A 77 0.36 -20.37 12.81
N THR A 78 1.39 -21.12 12.39
CA THR A 78 1.99 -22.19 13.21
C THR A 78 3.39 -21.85 13.74
N GLY A 79 4.06 -20.85 13.18
CA GLY A 79 5.45 -20.52 13.45
C GLY A 79 6.45 -21.53 12.87
N GLN A 80 5.99 -22.50 12.08
CA GLN A 80 6.86 -23.50 11.49
C GLN A 80 7.80 -22.86 10.46
N PRO A 81 9.11 -23.16 10.51
CA PRO A 81 10.03 -22.79 9.47
C PRO A 81 9.88 -23.73 8.27
N LEU A 82 9.91 -23.16 7.07
CA LEU A 82 9.90 -23.87 5.80
C LEU A 82 10.68 -23.06 4.76
N THR A 83 10.73 -23.55 3.52
CA THR A 83 11.34 -22.84 2.40
C THR A 83 10.30 -22.51 1.33
N TYR A 84 10.62 -21.55 0.46
CA TYR A 84 9.72 -21.15 -0.63
C TYR A 84 9.30 -22.31 -1.53
N ALA A 85 10.16 -23.32 -1.68
CA ALA A 85 9.90 -24.50 -2.49
C ALA A 85 8.87 -25.46 -1.85
N GLU A 86 8.66 -25.37 -0.54
CA GLU A 86 7.76 -26.22 0.24
C GLU A 86 6.37 -25.60 0.43
N LEU A 87 6.14 -24.36 -0.02
CA LEU A 87 4.82 -23.76 0.05
C LEU A 87 3.81 -24.55 -0.81
N PRO A 88 2.54 -24.66 -0.36
CA PRO A 88 1.46 -25.21 -1.16
C PRO A 88 1.34 -24.50 -2.52
N ARG A 89 0.81 -25.14 -3.56
CA ARG A 89 0.75 -24.60 -4.95
C ARG A 89 -0.67 -24.34 -5.44
#